data_AF-A0A9D4J0K3-F1
#
_entry.id   AF-A0A9D4J0K3-F1
#
_cell.length_a   1.000
_cell.length_b   1.000
_cell.length_c   1.000
_cell.angle_alpha   90.00
_cell.angle_beta   90.00
_cell.angle_gamma   90.00
#
_symmetry.space_group_name_H-M   'P 1'
#
loop_
_entity.id
_entity.type
_entity.pdbx_description
1 polymer ?
#
loop_
_entity_poly.entity_id
_entity_poly.type
_entity_poly.pdbx_seq_one_letter_code
_entity_poly.pdbx_strand_id
1 'polypeptide(L)'
;MTSGLKLNKSKCTVLRVAWSDFTHNLETKTNSKTILWNNKDITSNNKTFFYKDWFERSIKYVDQLYDYRIKDFYSFDDICYIYGIPSNNFLKYYTLIKSIPIHIKSEINTNNTPSPLPKHNIKQKAAASVELMTFYNTVLYH
;
A
#
# COMPACT_ATOMS: atom_id res chain seq x y z
N MET A 1 -50.03 17.13 4.77
CA MET A 1 -50.07 15.77 5.37
C MET A 1 -48.78 15.06 5.01
N THR A 2 -47.80 15.06 5.91
CA THR A 2 -46.50 14.40 5.68
C THR A 2 -46.61 12.91 6.02
N SER A 3 -46.71 12.05 5.00
CA SER A 3 -46.61 10.61 5.16
C SER A 3 -45.17 10.22 5.49
N GLY A 4 -44.86 10.14 6.78
CA GLY A 4 -43.60 9.56 7.26
C GLY A 4 -43.57 8.07 6.94
N LEU A 5 -42.66 7.67 6.05
CA LEU A 5 -42.30 6.27 5.83
C LEU A 5 -41.72 5.70 7.13
N LYS A 6 -42.56 5.08 7.96
CA LYS A 6 -42.10 4.29 9.11
C LYS A 6 -41.38 3.05 8.58
N LEU A 7 -40.05 3.06 8.56
CA LEU A 7 -39.27 1.85 8.33
C LEU A 7 -39.59 0.83 9.42
N ASN A 8 -40.04 -0.35 8.99
CA ASN A 8 -40.35 -1.46 9.87
C ASN A 8 -39.05 -2.04 10.47
N LYS A 9 -39.04 -2.26 11.80
CA LYS A 9 -37.92 -2.83 12.56
C LYS A 9 -37.33 -4.10 11.93
N SER A 10 -38.15 -4.95 11.32
CA SER A 10 -37.68 -6.18 10.66
C SER A 10 -36.85 -5.92 9.40
N LYS A 11 -37.10 -4.82 8.66
CA LYS A 11 -36.26 -4.41 7.51
C LYS A 11 -34.87 -3.93 7.96
N CYS A 12 -34.79 -3.23 9.10
CA CYS A 12 -33.52 -2.80 9.67
C CYS A 12 -32.65 -3.98 10.15
N THR A 13 -33.28 -5.02 10.71
CA THR A 13 -32.55 -6.23 11.16
C THR A 13 -31.96 -7.00 9.99
N VAL A 14 -32.71 -7.16 8.89
CA VAL A 14 -32.21 -7.84 7.68
C VAL A 14 -31.04 -7.09 7.06
N LEU A 15 -31.11 -5.76 6.97
CA LEU A 15 -30.02 -4.95 6.44
C LEU A 15 -28.76 -5.02 7.32
N ARG A 16 -28.92 -5.03 8.64
CA ARG A 16 -27.80 -5.15 9.59
C ARG A 16 -27.10 -6.51 9.46
N VAL A 17 -27.88 -7.59 9.34
CA VAL A 17 -27.35 -8.94 9.16
C VAL A 17 -26.64 -9.05 7.81
N ALA A 18 -27.28 -8.60 6.72
CA ALA A 18 -26.67 -8.61 5.40
C ALA A 18 -25.37 -7.79 5.33
N TRP A 19 -25.31 -6.65 6.03
CA TRP A 19 -24.09 -5.84 6.12
C TRP A 19 -23.00 -6.56 6.92
N SER A 20 -23.35 -7.17 8.06
CA SER A 20 -22.44 -7.95 8.88
C SER A 20 -21.85 -9.15 8.13
N ASP A 21 -22.69 -9.86 7.38
CA ASP A 21 -22.26 -11.02 6.58
C ASP A 21 -21.38 -10.59 5.41
N PHE A 22 -21.68 -9.45 4.80
CA PHE A 22 -20.84 -8.86 3.76
C PHE A 22 -19.47 -8.44 4.30
N THR A 23 -19.42 -7.79 5.47
CA THR A 23 -18.14 -7.39 6.09
C THR A 23 -17.33 -8.58 6.55
N HIS A 24 -17.97 -9.61 7.13
CA HIS A 24 -17.29 -10.83 7.55
C HIS A 24 -16.74 -11.63 6.35
N ASN A 25 -17.45 -11.67 5.23
CA ASN A 25 -16.95 -12.26 3.98
C ASN A 25 -15.82 -11.43 3.34
N LEU A 26 -15.78 -10.12 3.57
CA LEU A 26 -14.68 -9.27 3.12
C LEU A 26 -13.41 -9.56 3.94
N GLU A 27 -13.55 -9.62 5.27
CA GLU A 27 -12.47 -9.88 6.22
C GLU A 27 -11.84 -11.27 6.02
N THR A 28 -12.64 -12.28 5.71
CA THR A 28 -12.17 -13.66 5.48
C THR A 28 -11.51 -13.86 4.11
N LYS A 29 -11.71 -12.95 3.15
CA LYS A 29 -11.19 -13.07 1.77
C LYS A 29 -10.00 -12.17 1.48
N THR A 30 -9.82 -11.08 2.22
CA THR A 30 -8.65 -10.22 2.09
C THR A 30 -7.61 -10.65 3.11
N ASN A 31 -6.45 -11.13 2.64
CA ASN A 31 -5.22 -11.07 3.45
C ASN A 31 -5.19 -9.70 4.11
N SER A 32 -5.24 -9.64 5.44
CA SER A 32 -5.50 -8.42 6.20
C SER A 32 -4.34 -7.44 6.02
N LYS A 33 -4.38 -6.63 4.96
CA LYS A 33 -3.34 -5.64 4.67
C LYS A 33 -3.58 -4.39 5.51
N THR A 34 -2.55 -3.96 6.22
CA THR A 34 -2.62 -2.73 7.03
C THR A 34 -2.69 -1.51 6.13
N ILE A 35 -3.79 -0.76 6.21
CA ILE A 35 -3.95 0.52 5.50
C ILE A 35 -2.96 1.53 6.08
N LEU A 36 -2.26 2.24 5.20
CA LEU A 36 -1.20 3.17 5.58
C LEU A 36 -1.74 4.56 5.97
N TRP A 37 -2.79 5.01 5.27
CA TRP A 37 -3.32 6.36 5.40
C TRP A 37 -4.41 6.48 6.45
N ASN A 38 -4.46 7.62 7.15
CA ASN A 38 -5.43 7.90 8.20
C ASN A 38 -5.54 6.79 9.25
N ASN A 39 -4.44 6.08 9.46
CA ASN A 39 -4.35 4.99 10.41
C ASN A 39 -3.95 5.55 11.79
N LYS A 40 -4.78 5.33 12.81
CA LYS A 40 -4.56 5.79 14.18
C LYS A 40 -3.31 5.18 14.83
N ASP A 41 -2.89 4.01 14.36
CA ASP A 41 -1.74 3.29 14.88
C ASP A 41 -0.44 3.80 14.21
N ILE A 42 -0.53 4.42 13.03
CA ILE A 42 0.59 4.99 12.28
C ILE A 42 0.51 6.52 12.36
N THR A 43 1.14 7.10 13.38
CA THR A 43 1.10 8.54 13.63
C THR A 43 2.47 9.14 13.89
N SER A 44 2.59 10.44 13.63
CA SER A 44 3.72 11.26 14.08
C SER A 44 3.15 12.48 14.80
N ASN A 45 3.59 12.72 16.03
CA ASN A 45 3.09 13.80 16.87
C ASN A 45 1.55 13.81 16.97
N ASN A 46 0.95 12.63 17.18
CA ASN A 46 -0.50 12.41 17.26
C ASN A 46 -1.30 12.80 16.01
N LYS A 47 -0.63 12.97 14.87
CA LYS A 47 -1.27 13.22 13.57
C LYS A 47 -1.09 12.01 12.67
N THR A 48 -2.16 11.65 11.97
CA THR A 48 -2.13 10.59 10.95
C THR A 48 -1.48 11.10 9.67
N PHE A 49 -1.02 10.17 8.84
CA PHE A 49 -0.47 10.49 7.53
C PHE A 49 -1.53 10.44 6.44
N PHE A 50 -1.49 11.42 5.54
CA PHE A 50 -2.16 11.34 4.24
C PHE A 50 -1.37 12.12 3.18
N TYR A 51 -0.70 11.39 2.29
CA TYR A 51 0.02 11.97 1.15
C TYR A 51 -0.77 11.67 -0.14
N LYS A 52 -1.57 12.64 -0.59
CA LYS A 52 -2.45 12.50 -1.78
C LYS A 52 -1.67 11.98 -2.99
N ASP A 53 -0.51 12.57 -3.26
CA ASP A 53 0.34 12.22 -4.41
C ASP A 53 0.83 10.77 -4.35
N TRP A 54 1.04 10.23 -3.15
CA TRP A 54 1.46 8.83 -2.96
C TRP A 54 0.27 7.87 -3.07
N PHE A 55 -0.89 8.28 -2.56
CA PHE A 55 -2.13 7.52 -2.69
C PHE A 55 -2.55 7.37 -4.16
N GLU A 56 -2.47 8.44 -4.95
CA GLU A 56 -2.76 8.44 -6.39
C GLU A 56 -1.79 7.53 -7.17
N ARG A 57 -0.57 7.33 -6.64
CA ARG A 57 0.42 6.37 -7.16
C ARG A 57 0.20 4.94 -6.66
N SER A 58 -0.98 4.65 -6.10
CA SER A 58 -1.39 3.33 -5.62
C SER A 58 -0.61 2.78 -4.42
N ILE A 59 0.08 3.63 -3.67
CA ILE A 59 0.62 3.27 -2.34
C ILE A 59 -0.53 3.42 -1.33
N LYS A 60 -1.05 2.31 -0.81
CA LYS A 60 -2.22 2.25 0.07
C LYS A 60 -2.00 1.43 1.34
N TYR A 61 -1.15 0.42 1.25
CA TYR A 61 -0.91 -0.55 2.31
C TYR A 61 0.57 -0.58 2.72
N VAL A 62 0.84 -0.94 3.97
CA VAL A 62 2.21 -1.04 4.50
C VAL A 62 3.04 -2.06 3.71
N ASP A 63 2.45 -3.20 3.36
CA ASP A 63 3.04 -4.27 2.55
C ASP A 63 3.69 -3.79 1.25
N GLN A 64 3.15 -2.71 0.67
CA GLN A 64 3.65 -2.16 -0.59
C GLN A 64 4.97 -1.39 -0.45
N LEU A 65 5.36 -1.08 0.80
CA LEU A 65 6.65 -0.50 1.16
C LEU A 65 7.66 -1.55 1.61
N TYR A 66 7.25 -2.82 1.72
CA TYR A 66 8.04 -3.89 2.32
C TYR A 66 8.55 -4.89 1.28
N ASP A 67 9.84 -5.20 1.33
CA ASP A 67 10.46 -6.25 0.53
C ASP A 67 10.55 -7.56 1.32
N TYR A 68 9.62 -8.46 1.03
CA TYR A 68 9.53 -9.78 1.65
C TYR A 68 10.77 -10.68 1.42
N ARG A 69 11.58 -10.40 0.40
CA ARG A 69 12.76 -11.23 0.08
C ARG A 69 13.89 -10.99 1.08
N ILE A 70 14.10 -9.72 1.44
CA ILE A 70 15.13 -9.29 2.40
C ILE A 70 14.56 -9.05 3.80
N LYS A 71 13.22 -9.15 3.95
CA LYS A 71 12.49 -8.90 5.20
C LYS A 71 12.77 -7.51 5.76
N ASP A 72 12.79 -6.50 4.88
CA ASP A 72 12.94 -5.10 5.27
C ASP A 72 12.13 -4.18 4.35
N PHE A 73 11.94 -2.93 4.76
CA PHE A 73 11.36 -1.90 3.90
C PHE A 73 12.30 -1.59 2.73
N TYR A 74 11.70 -1.28 1.58
CA TYR A 74 12.43 -0.77 0.43
C TYR A 74 13.30 0.44 0.80
N SER A 75 14.42 0.67 0.12
CA SER A 75 15.13 1.94 0.29
C SER A 75 14.29 3.10 -0.27
N PHE A 76 14.64 4.34 0.06
CA PHE A 76 13.96 5.48 -0.56
C PHE A 76 14.15 5.51 -2.08
N ASP A 77 15.34 5.12 -2.55
CA ASP A 77 15.65 5.03 -3.98
C ASP A 77 14.79 3.98 -4.68
N ASP A 78 14.58 2.82 -4.05
CA ASP A 78 13.66 1.79 -4.55
C ASP A 78 12.22 2.32 -4.65
N ILE A 79 11.74 3.04 -3.64
CA ILE A 79 10.40 3.64 -3.66
C ILE A 79 10.28 4.69 -4.77
N CYS A 80 11.32 5.49 -4.98
CA CYS A 80 11.38 6.44 -6.10
C CYS A 80 11.30 5.72 -7.44
N TYR A 81 12.05 4.64 -7.60
CA TYR A 81 12.06 3.84 -8.83
C TYR A 81 10.72 3.13 -9.08
N ILE A 82 10.15 2.47 -8.06
CA ILE A 82 8.92 1.67 -8.20
C ILE A 82 7.70 2.55 -8.46
N TYR A 83 7.56 3.66 -7.73
CA TYR A 83 6.35 4.48 -7.72
C TYR A 83 6.50 5.85 -8.39
N GLY A 84 7.70 6.20 -8.87
CA GLY A 84 8.00 7.50 -9.47
C GLY A 84 7.90 8.66 -8.47
N ILE A 85 8.24 8.41 -7.20
CA ILE A 85 8.18 9.42 -6.15
C ILE A 85 9.29 10.46 -6.36
N PRO A 86 9.00 11.77 -6.23
CA PRO A 86 10.03 12.81 -6.30
C PRO A 86 11.09 12.66 -5.19
N SER A 87 12.36 12.83 -5.55
CA SER A 87 13.51 12.67 -4.63
C SER A 87 13.49 13.62 -3.43
N ASN A 88 12.82 14.76 -3.54
CA ASN A 88 12.66 15.72 -2.42
C ASN A 88 11.71 15.21 -1.31
N ASN A 89 11.04 14.06 -1.49
CA ASN A 89 10.16 13.47 -0.49
C ASN A 89 10.88 12.52 0.49
N PHE A 90 12.21 12.47 0.51
CA PHE A 90 12.97 11.57 1.39
C PHE A 90 12.55 11.72 2.87
N LEU A 91 12.34 12.96 3.34
CA LEU A 91 11.95 13.19 4.73
C LEU A 91 10.55 12.63 5.05
N LYS A 92 9.61 12.73 4.09
CA LYS A 92 8.28 12.12 4.20
C LYS A 92 8.39 10.60 4.32
N TYR A 93 9.26 10.00 3.50
CA TYR A 93 9.50 8.57 3.53
C TYR A 93 10.01 8.09 4.89
N TYR A 94 11.14 8.65 5.37
CA TYR A 94 11.74 8.20 6.63
C TYR A 94 10.86 8.46 7.84
N THR A 95 10.12 9.56 7.83
CA THR A 95 9.16 9.87 8.90
C THR A 95 8.03 8.85 8.93
N LEU A 96 7.47 8.51 7.76
CA LEU A 96 6.42 7.50 7.63
C LEU A 96 6.90 6.12 8.10
N ILE A 97 8.05 5.64 7.63
CA ILE A 97 8.59 4.31 8.01
C ILE A 97 8.90 4.21 9.51
N LYS A 98 9.42 5.30 10.10
CA LYS A 98 9.70 5.38 11.53
C LYS A 98 8.42 5.35 12.37
N SER A 99 7.33 5.91 11.84
CA SER A 99 6.02 5.93 12.50
C SER A 99 5.25 4.61 12.44
N ILE A 100 5.70 3.62 11.65
CA ILE A 100 5.05 2.30 11.61
C ILE A 100 5.40 1.51 12.89
N PRO A 101 4.40 1.11 13.70
CA PRO A 101 4.61 0.32 14.90
C PRO A 101 5.26 -1.04 14.65
N ILE A 102 5.95 -1.55 15.68
CA ILE A 102 6.64 -2.85 15.63
C ILE A 102 5.67 -4.01 15.40
N HIS A 103 4.46 -3.98 16.00
CA HIS A 103 3.48 -5.06 15.86
C HIS A 103 3.02 -5.25 14.40
N ILE A 104 2.83 -4.15 13.65
CA ILE A 104 2.52 -4.20 12.22
C ILE A 104 3.71 -4.81 11.45
N LYS A 105 4.95 -4.44 11.77
CA LYS A 105 6.15 -5.01 11.14
C LYS A 105 6.28 -6.51 11.40
N SER A 106 5.91 -6.98 12.59
CA SER A 106 5.92 -8.41 12.90
C SER A 106 4.83 -9.18 12.19
N GLU A 107 3.63 -8.62 12.04
CA GLU A 107 2.52 -9.28 11.34
C GLU A 107 2.79 -9.46 9.84
N ILE A 108 3.45 -8.49 9.21
CA ILE A 108 3.88 -8.58 7.81
C ILE A 108 4.87 -9.73 7.62
N ASN A 109 5.72 -10.00 8.61
CA ASN A 109 6.67 -11.10 8.58
C ASN A 109 6.02 -12.49 8.73
N THR A 110 4.89 -12.59 9.45
CA THR A 110 4.23 -13.87 9.73
C THR A 110 3.16 -14.25 8.71
N ASN A 111 2.51 -13.25 8.10
CA ASN A 111 1.24 -13.43 7.41
C ASN A 111 1.31 -13.28 5.88
N ASN A 112 2.29 -13.84 5.16
CA ASN A 112 2.11 -14.43 3.81
C ASN A 112 3.35 -14.44 2.89
N THR A 113 3.33 -15.48 2.06
CA THR A 113 3.92 -15.73 0.74
C THR A 113 3.96 -14.48 -0.17
N PRO A 114 5.01 -14.31 -1.02
CA PRO A 114 5.21 -13.08 -1.80
C PRO A 114 4.02 -12.78 -2.71
N SER A 115 3.37 -11.63 -2.50
CA SER A 115 2.45 -11.06 -3.47
C SER A 115 3.27 -10.60 -4.70
N PRO A 116 2.82 -10.85 -5.95
CA PRO A 116 3.51 -10.35 -7.12
C PRO A 116 3.57 -8.83 -7.05
N LEU A 117 4.77 -8.28 -7.26
CA LEU A 117 5.02 -6.84 -7.40
C LEU A 117 3.88 -6.14 -8.18
N PRO A 118 3.50 -4.90 -7.80
CA PRO A 118 2.55 -4.12 -8.58
C PRO A 118 2.93 -4.16 -10.06
N LYS A 119 2.03 -4.62 -10.93
CA LYS A 119 2.27 -4.78 -12.38
C LYS A 119 2.53 -3.47 -13.13
N HIS A 120 2.69 -2.36 -12.42
CA HIS A 120 3.06 -1.10 -13.04
C HIS A 120 4.59 -1.08 -13.25
N ASN A 121 4.98 -0.84 -14.51
CA ASN A 121 6.36 -0.61 -14.97
C ASN A 121 7.26 -1.82 -15.26
N ILE A 122 6.72 -3.01 -15.56
CA ILE A 122 7.52 -4.07 -16.24
C ILE A 122 8.14 -3.54 -17.55
N LYS A 123 7.47 -2.59 -18.22
CA LYS A 123 7.99 -1.89 -19.39
C LYS A 123 9.23 -1.03 -19.11
N GLN A 124 9.35 -0.41 -17.93
CA GLN A 124 10.51 0.43 -17.59
C GLN A 124 11.70 -0.42 -17.15
N LYS A 125 11.46 -1.51 -16.42
CA LYS A 125 12.51 -2.47 -16.05
C LYS A 125 13.15 -3.12 -17.28
N ALA A 126 12.36 -3.42 -18.31
CA ALA A 126 12.88 -3.90 -19.59
C ALA A 126 13.63 -2.80 -20.35
N ALA A 127 13.06 -1.59 -20.45
CA ALA A 127 13.66 -0.48 -21.19
C ALA A 127 15.03 -0.05 -20.62
N ALA A 128 15.14 0.14 -19.30
CA ALA A 128 16.39 0.53 -18.66
C ALA A 128 17.48 -0.56 -18.77
N SER A 129 17.10 -1.84 -18.69
CA SER A 129 18.04 -2.96 -18.85
C SER A 129 18.50 -3.11 -20.30
N VAL A 130 17.64 -2.81 -21.28
CA VAL A 130 18.00 -2.80 -22.71
C VAL A 130 18.91 -1.62 -23.02
N GLU A 131 18.61 -0.41 -22.52
CA GLU A 131 19.46 0.78 -22.71
C GLU A 131 20.87 0.60 -22.14
N LEU A 132 21.00 0.03 -20.93
CA LEU A 132 22.32 -0.27 -20.32
C LEU A 132 23.12 -1.30 -21.14
N MET A 133 22.46 -2.34 -21.66
CA MET A 133 23.11 -3.34 -22.52
C MET A 133 23.52 -2.77 -23.86
N THR A 134 22.70 -1.89 -24.44
CA THR A 134 23.00 -1.23 -25.71
C THR A 134 24.17 -0.25 -25.56
N PHE A 135 24.20 0.50 -24.45
CA PHE A 135 25.30 1.40 -24.11
C PHE A 135 26.62 0.63 -23.91
N TYR A 136 26.61 -0.46 -23.13
CA TYR A 136 27.79 -1.28 -22.88
C TYR A 136 28.37 -1.86 -24.19
N ASN A 137 27.51 -2.37 -25.07
CA ASN A 137 27.95 -2.95 -26.35
C ASN A 137 28.46 -1.90 -27.35
N THR A 138 28.00 -0.64 -27.25
CA THR A 138 28.44 0.43 -28.17
C THR A 138 29.79 1.04 -27.75
N VAL A 139 30.09 1.06 -26.44
CA VAL A 139 31.29 1.70 -25.90
C VAL A 139 32.50 0.77 -25.82
N LEU A 140 32.31 -0.56 -25.75
CA LEU A 140 33.42 -1.53 -25.60
C LEU A 140 33.88 -2.23 -26.89
N TYR A 141 33.13 -2.10 -27.99
CA TYR A 141 33.44 -2.77 -29.27
C TYR A 141 33.77 -1.80 -30.41
N HIS A 142 34.16 -0.55 -30.09
CA HIS A 142 34.75 0.41 -31.01
C HIS A 142 36.10 0.91 -30.51
#